data_AF-A0A942RN46-F1
#
_entry.id   AF-A0A942RN46-F1
#
_cell.length_a   1.000
_cell.length_b   1.000
_cell.length_c   1.000
_cell.angle_alpha   90.00
_cell.angle_beta   90.00
_cell.angle_gamma   90.00
#
_symmetry.space_group_name_H-M   'P 1'
#
loop_
_entity.id
_entity.type
_entity.pdbx_description
1 polymer ?
#
loop_
_entity_poly.entity_id
_entity_poly.type
_entity_poly.pdbx_seq_one_letter_code
_entity_poly.pdbx_strand_id
1 'polypeptide(L)' 'MTRLVSDKEILAVIREHQGENLTVRKLQQLLGYHSTQTVHKRLKILEDKGLIKRESVKHTVIEVVKDIY' A
#
# COMPACT_ATOMS: atom_id res chain seq x y z
N MET A 1 9.72 14.15 13.13
CA MET A 1 8.76 13.21 13.74
C MET A 1 8.21 12.32 12.64
N THR A 2 8.49 11.02 12.66
CA THR A 2 8.00 10.09 11.65
C THR A 2 6.51 9.88 11.89
N ARG A 3 5.65 10.36 10.98
CA ARG A 3 4.20 10.12 11.06
C ARG A 3 3.96 8.61 11.03
N LEU A 4 3.41 8.07 12.12
CA LEU A 4 3.03 6.67 12.20
C LEU A 4 1.72 6.50 11.44
N VAL A 5 1.83 6.18 10.15
CA VAL A 5 0.67 5.85 9.32
C VAL A 5 0.17 4.47 9.71
N SER A 6 -1.10 4.40 10.07
CA SER A 6 -1.78 3.18 10.48
C SER A 6 -2.06 2.25 9.29
N ASP A 7 -2.17 0.93 9.54
CA ASP A 7 -2.52 -0.04 8.49
C ASP A 7 -3.85 0.34 7.79
N LYS A 8 -4.79 0.95 8.54
CA LYS A 8 -6.07 1.45 8.02
C LYS A 8 -5.90 2.58 7.01
N GLU A 9 -5.04 3.56 7.29
CA GLU A 9 -4.76 4.66 6.35
C GLU A 9 -4.11 4.15 5.06
N ILE A 10 -3.20 3.18 5.16
CA ILE A 10 -2.55 2.58 3.99
C ILE A 10 -3.57 1.88 3.10
N LEU A 11 -4.46 1.09 3.70
CA LEU A 11 -5.53 0.41 2.97
C LEU A 11 -6.53 1.39 2.35
N ALA A 12 -6.87 2.48 3.05
CA ALA A 12 -7.74 3.52 2.52
C ALA A 12 -7.14 4.18 1.27
N VAL A 13 -5.87 4.56 1.31
CA VAL A 13 -5.17 5.16 0.15
C VAL A 13 -5.08 4.20 -1.02
N ILE A 14 -4.75 2.92 -0.75
CA ILE A 14 -4.72 1.88 -1.78
C ILE A 14 -6.09 1.71 -2.42
N ARG A 15 -7.17 1.70 -1.62
CA ARG A 15 -8.56 1.56 -2.10
C ARG A 15 -9.00 2.76 -2.93
N GLU A 16 -8.70 3.98 -2.49
CA GLU A 16 -9.04 5.21 -3.23
C GLU A 16 -8.38 5.26 -4.61
N HIS A 17 -7.21 4.66 -4.75
CA HIS A 17 -6.46 4.63 -6.00
C HIS A 17 -6.42 3.22 -6.63
N GLN A 18 -7.35 2.35 -6.23
CA GLN A 18 -7.48 1.00 -6.78
C GLN A 18 -7.90 1.11 -8.25
N GLY A 19 -7.14 0.47 -9.15
CA GLY A 19 -7.31 0.61 -10.61
C GLY A 19 -6.42 1.67 -11.27
N GLU A 20 -5.73 2.50 -10.48
CA GLU A 20 -4.62 3.31 -10.98
C GLU A 20 -3.29 2.53 -10.94
N ASN A 21 -2.31 2.95 -11.75
CA ASN A 21 -0.95 2.42 -11.67
C ASN A 21 -0.25 2.92 -10.38
N LEU A 22 -0.49 2.21 -9.28
CA LEU A 22 -0.04 2.58 -7.94
C LEU A 22 1.39 2.11 -7.68
N THR A 23 2.35 2.92 -8.13
CA THR A 23 3.76 2.64 -7.82
C THR A 23 4.07 2.88 -6.34
N VAL A 24 5.06 2.16 -5.81
CA VAL A 24 5.54 2.35 -4.42
C VAL A 24 6.00 3.78 -4.15
N ARG A 25 6.51 4.48 -5.18
CA ARG A 25 6.89 5.89 -5.09
C ARG A 25 5.67 6.81 -4.91
N LYS A 26 4.57 6.55 -5.65
CA LYS A 26 3.32 7.29 -5.50
C LYS A 26 2.71 7.04 -4.11
N LEU A 27 2.70 5.79 -3.64
CA LEU A 27 2.29 5.44 -2.27
C LEU A 27 3.14 6.15 -1.21
N GLN A 28 4.46 6.23 -1.40
CA GLN A 28 5.36 6.95 -0.50
C GLN A 28 4.99 8.43 -0.39
N GLN A 29 4.63 9.08 -1.49
CA GLN A 29 4.17 10.47 -1.50
C GLN A 29 2.80 10.63 -0.82
N LEU A 30 1.83 9.78 -1.15
CA LEU A 30 0.47 9.84 -0.61
C LEU A 30 0.43 9.59 0.91
N LEU A 31 1.25 8.65 1.39
CA LEU A 31 1.32 8.29 2.80
C LEU A 31 2.29 9.19 3.59
N GLY A 32 3.04 10.08 2.92
CA GLY A 32 3.99 10.98 3.57
C GLY A 32 5.19 10.27 4.20
N TYR A 33 5.56 9.08 3.70
CA TYR A 33 6.75 8.38 4.19
C TYR A 33 8.03 9.04 3.65
N HIS A 34 9.08 9.06 4.47
CA HIS A 34 10.40 9.54 4.03
C HIS A 34 11.18 8.54 3.18
N SER A 35 10.80 7.25 3.21
CA SER A 35 11.52 6.20 2.51
C SER A 35 10.57 5.19 1.88
N THR A 36 10.86 4.83 0.64
CA THR A 36 10.18 3.76 -0.09
C THR A 36 10.39 2.39 0.55
N GLN A 37 11.50 2.17 1.27
CA GLN A 37 11.74 0.91 1.99
C GLN A 37 10.69 0.65 3.07
N THR A 38 10.26 1.69 3.78
CA THR A 38 9.20 1.57 4.79
C THR A 38 7.90 1.12 4.14
N VAL A 39 7.58 1.67 2.97
CA VAL A 39 6.41 1.27 2.19
C VAL A 39 6.53 -0.18 1.72
N HIS A 40 7.68 -0.60 1.17
CA HIS A 40 7.90 -1.98 0.76
C HIS A 40 7.73 -2.98 1.91
N LYS A 41 8.28 -2.68 3.09
CA LYS A 41 8.11 -3.53 4.29
C LYS A 41 6.64 -3.60 4.71
N ARG A 42 5.94 -2.46 4.72
CA ARG A 42 4.53 -2.43 5.15
C ARG A 42 3.59 -3.11 4.17
N LEU A 43 3.79 -2.91 2.87
CA LEU A 43 3.08 -3.65 1.83
C LEU A 43 3.32 -5.16 1.94
N LYS A 44 4.55 -5.60 2.21
CA LYS A 44 4.85 -7.01 2.42
C LYS A 44 4.08 -7.57 3.63
N ILE A 45 4.05 -6.84 4.75
CA ILE A 45 3.26 -7.26 5.93
C ILE A 45 1.77 -7.35 5.61
N LEU A 46 1.22 -6.40 4.83
CA LEU A 46 -0.20 -6.43 4.44
C LEU A 46 -0.51 -7.56 3.46
N GLU A 47 0.43 -7.90 2.58
CA GLU A 47 0.33 -9.04 1.65
C GLU A 47 0.44 -10.38 2.39
N ASP A 48 1.38 -10.51 3.33
CA ASP A 48 1.53 -11.70 4.20
C ASP A 48 0.27 -11.91 5.07
N LYS A 49 -0.42 -10.83 5.44
CA LYS A 49 -1.73 -10.86 6.13
C LYS A 49 -2.91 -11.20 5.19
N GLY A 50 -2.69 -11.27 3.87
CA GLY A 50 -3.73 -11.52 2.87
C GLY A 50 -4.69 -10.35 2.64
N LEU A 51 -4.32 -9.13 3.04
CA LEU A 51 -5.16 -7.94 2.91
C LEU A 51 -5.06 -7.30 1.52
N ILE A 52 -3.87 -7.38 0.92
CA ILE A 52 -3.60 -6.88 -0.43
C ILE A 52 -2.94 -7.97 -1.27
N LYS A 53 -3.17 -7.93 -2.58
CA LYS A 53 -2.44 -8.74 -3.55
C LYS A 53 -1.70 -7.82 -4.50
N ARG A 54 -0.41 -8.07 -4.74
CA ARG A 54 0.40 -7.30 -5.69
C ARG A 54 0.68 -8.14 -6.94
N GLU A 55 0.25 -7.67 -8.10
CA GLU A 55 0.72 -8.24 -9.35
C GLU A 55 1.99 -7.50 -9.80
N SER A 56 3.11 -8.22 -9.85
CA SER A 56 4.40 -7.72 -10.32
C SER A 56 4.54 -7.96 -11.83
N VAL A 57 3.73 -7.29 -12.65
CA VAL A 57 3.82 -7.43 -14.11
C VAL A 57 4.22 -6.09 -14.73
N LYS A 58 5.46 -5.63 -14.50
CA LYS A 58 6.01 -4.32 -14.94
C LYS A 58 5.19 -3.07 -14.53
N HIS A 59 4.02 -3.25 -13.95
CA HIS A 59 3.07 -2.31 -13.39
C HIS A 59 2.55 -2.98 -12.12
N THR A 60 2.66 -2.31 -10.98
CA THR A 60 2.18 -2.87 -9.72
C THR A 60 0.69 -2.56 -9.60
N VAL A 61 -0.14 -3.55 -9.94
CA VAL A 61 -1.59 -3.49 -9.70
C VAL A 61 -1.83 -4.05 -8.30
N ILE A 62 -2.47 -3.27 -7.43
CA ILE A 62 -2.78 -3.64 -6.05
C ILE A 62 -4.29 -3.66 -5.89
N GLU A 63 -4.84 -4.80 -5.49
CA GLU A 63 -6.27 -4.99 -5.24
C GLU A 63 -6.51 -5.42 -3.78
N VAL A 64 -7.58 -4.89 -3.17
CA VAL A 64 -8.01 -5.26 -1.81
C VAL A 64 -8.91 -6.49 -1.89
N VAL A 65 -8.55 -7.55 -1.16
CA VAL A 65 -9.19 -8.88 -1.29
C VAL A 65 -10.21 -9.18 -0.17
N LYS A 66 -10.09 -8.56 1.01
CA LYS A 66 -11.04 -8.77 2.12
C LYS A 66 -11.09 -7.59 3.11
N ASP A 67 -12.31 -7.21 3.47
CA ASP A 67 -12.65 -6.18 4.47
C ASP A 67 -13.10 -6.88 5.76
N ILE A 68 -12.57 -6.49 6.93
CA ILE A 68 -13.05 -6.97 8.24
C ILE A 68 -13.43 -5.73 9.05
N TYR A 69 -14.74 -5.61 9.34
CA TYR A 69 -15.40 -4.53 10.08
C TYR A 69 -14.85 -4.36 11.49
#